data_AF-A0A4P5VY77-F1
#
_entry.id   AF-A0A4P5VY77-F1
#
_cell.length_a   1.000
_cell.length_b   1.000
_cell.length_c   1.000
_cell.angle_alpha   90.00
_cell.angle_beta   90.00
_cell.angle_gamma   90.00
#
_symmetry.space_group_name_H-M   'P 1'
#
loop_
_entity.id
_entity.type
_entity.pdbx_description
1 polymer ?
#
loop_
_entity_poly.entity_id
_entity_poly.type
_entity_poly.pdbx_seq_one_letter_code
_entity_poly.pdbx_strand_id
1 'polypeptide(L)'
;MQRLAGELARGKRALQESESYLEKANNNVTSHERLVLHFENEERNAGPGSPLGPSELQRRIDRKFNVRLLSLPAAPICAVFGGWLGWEWSSGAWSLLAAPVAFVVGGAFALVGFVVLCDDAKEKSALETIHRATAVRLSLEENRASATHWRTEVATYTENVELWQTELRTIEAEIARNRAIVRGG
;
A
#
# COMPACT_ATOMS: atom_id res chain seq x y z
N MET A 1 -39.67 -41.97 12.92
CA MET A 1 -40.20 -40.58 12.96
C MET A 1 -39.40 -39.61 13.82
N GLN A 2 -39.11 -39.90 15.10
CA GLN A 2 -38.32 -38.98 15.94
C GLN A 2 -36.88 -38.76 15.43
N ARG A 3 -36.21 -39.81 14.92
CA ARG A 3 -34.87 -39.70 14.31
C ARG A 3 -34.82 -38.71 13.14
N LEU A 4 -35.70 -38.86 12.15
CA LEU A 4 -35.80 -37.97 10.98
C LEU A 4 -36.10 -36.52 11.38
N ALA A 5 -36.96 -36.30 12.38
CA ALA A 5 -37.25 -34.96 12.89
C ALA A 5 -36.01 -34.32 13.57
N GLY A 6 -35.20 -35.11 14.28
CA GLY A 6 -33.94 -34.66 14.85
C GLY A 6 -32.87 -34.36 13.78
N GLU A 7 -32.80 -35.17 12.72
CA GLU A 7 -31.93 -34.93 11.55
C GLU A 7 -32.33 -33.63 10.83
N LEU A 8 -33.62 -33.41 10.61
CA LEU A 8 -34.15 -32.17 10.03
C LEU A 8 -33.78 -30.93 10.88
N ALA A 9 -33.94 -31.01 12.20
CA ALA A 9 -33.61 -29.90 13.10
C ALA A 9 -32.12 -29.55 13.07
N ARG A 10 -31.24 -30.55 13.04
CA ARG A 10 -29.78 -30.33 12.91
C ARG A 10 -29.42 -29.74 11.56
N GLY A 11 -29.99 -30.28 10.48
CA GLY A 11 -29.72 -29.76 9.13
C GLY A 11 -30.20 -28.32 8.94
N LYS A 12 -31.35 -27.94 9.51
CA LYS A 12 -31.82 -26.54 9.49
C LYS A 12 -30.88 -25.57 10.22
N ARG A 13 -30.29 -25.97 11.34
CA ARG A 13 -29.29 -25.14 12.05
C ARG A 13 -28.00 -24.99 11.23
N ALA A 14 -27.49 -26.09 10.69
CA ALA A 14 -26.29 -26.07 9.84
C ALA A 14 -26.50 -25.18 8.61
N LEU A 15 -27.70 -25.22 8.00
CA LEU A 15 -28.08 -24.34 6.89
C LEU A 15 -28.04 -22.86 7.32
N GLN A 16 -28.67 -22.52 8.45
CA GLN A 16 -28.68 -21.15 8.97
C GLN A 16 -27.27 -20.62 9.29
N GLU A 17 -26.42 -21.45 9.90
CA GLU A 17 -25.02 -21.10 10.19
C GLU A 17 -24.24 -20.83 8.89
N SER A 18 -24.51 -21.62 7.85
CA SER A 18 -23.87 -21.49 6.54
C SER A 18 -24.35 -20.25 5.77
N GLU A 19 -25.63 -19.92 5.84
CA GLU A 19 -26.19 -18.67 5.30
C GLU A 19 -25.59 -17.44 6.00
N SER A 20 -25.42 -17.49 7.32
CA SER A 20 -24.76 -16.41 8.07
C SER A 20 -23.28 -16.26 7.68
N TYR A 21 -22.58 -17.38 7.44
CA TYR A 21 -21.20 -17.34 6.95
C TYR A 21 -21.11 -16.73 5.54
N LEU A 22 -22.00 -17.13 4.63
CA LEU A 22 -22.09 -16.56 3.28
C LEU A 22 -22.33 -15.04 3.29
N GLU A 23 -23.18 -14.56 4.18
CA GLU A 23 -23.42 -13.12 4.36
C GLU A 23 -22.12 -12.39 4.75
N LYS A 24 -21.36 -12.93 5.71
CA LYS A 24 -20.07 -12.36 6.13
C LYS A 24 -19.03 -12.38 5.00
N ALA A 25 -18.94 -13.49 4.27
CA ALA A 25 -18.01 -13.62 3.16
C ALA A 25 -18.32 -12.61 2.04
N ASN A 26 -19.60 -12.42 1.69
CA ASN A 26 -20.03 -11.39 0.72
C ASN A 26 -19.71 -9.97 1.17
N ASN A 27 -19.89 -9.67 2.46
CA ASN A 27 -19.49 -8.38 3.03
C ASN A 27 -17.97 -8.15 2.90
N ASN A 28 -17.16 -9.20 3.12
CA ASN A 28 -15.71 -9.14 2.94
C ASN A 28 -15.32 -8.91 1.49
N VAL A 29 -15.93 -9.61 0.51
CA VAL A 29 -15.71 -9.35 -0.92
C VAL A 29 -15.96 -7.88 -1.24
N THR A 30 -17.13 -7.37 -0.85
CA THR A 30 -17.54 -5.98 -1.13
C THR A 30 -16.58 -4.97 -0.50
N SER A 31 -16.11 -5.23 0.72
CA SER A 31 -15.14 -4.37 1.42
C SER A 31 -13.81 -4.30 0.67
N HIS A 32 -13.25 -5.44 0.26
CA HIS A 32 -11.98 -5.48 -0.46
C HIS A 32 -12.10 -4.87 -1.86
N GLU A 33 -13.22 -5.06 -2.55
CA GLU A 33 -13.48 -4.39 -3.85
C GLU A 33 -13.48 -2.85 -3.71
N ARG A 34 -14.06 -2.31 -2.63
CA ARG A 34 -14.00 -0.87 -2.36
C ARG A 34 -12.57 -0.38 -2.10
N LEU A 35 -11.76 -1.15 -1.37
CA LEU A 35 -10.35 -0.83 -1.15
C LEU A 35 -9.56 -0.84 -2.45
N VAL A 36 -9.79 -1.83 -3.32
CA VAL A 36 -9.17 -1.88 -4.66
C VAL A 36 -9.53 -0.65 -5.46
N LEU A 37 -10.82 -0.27 -5.52
CA LEU A 37 -11.26 0.94 -6.22
C LEU A 37 -10.64 2.22 -5.65
N HIS A 38 -10.50 2.29 -4.32
CA HIS A 38 -9.86 3.43 -3.65
C HIS A 38 -8.40 3.56 -4.09
N PHE A 39 -7.60 2.51 -3.98
CA PHE A 39 -6.18 2.52 -4.37
C PHE A 39 -5.98 2.71 -5.88
N GLU A 40 -6.85 2.15 -6.72
CA GLU A 40 -6.81 2.42 -8.17
C GLU A 40 -7.10 3.89 -8.47
N ASN A 41 -8.03 4.51 -7.75
CA ASN A 41 -8.30 5.94 -7.89
C ASN A 41 -7.12 6.78 -7.39
N GLU A 42 -6.45 6.39 -6.31
CA GLU A 42 -5.21 7.04 -5.87
C GLU A 42 -4.11 6.94 -6.94
N GLU A 43 -3.92 5.78 -7.57
CA GLU A 43 -2.96 5.58 -8.67
C GLU A 43 -3.31 6.41 -9.91
N ARG A 44 -4.61 6.49 -10.27
CA ARG A 44 -5.06 7.29 -11.43
C ARG A 44 -4.95 8.80 -11.18
N ASN A 45 -5.33 9.26 -9.99
CA ASN A 45 -5.36 10.69 -9.63
C ASN A 45 -4.00 11.25 -9.23
N ALA A 46 -3.00 10.38 -9.04
CA ALA A 46 -1.61 10.81 -8.96
C ALA A 46 -1.18 11.61 -10.22
N GLY A 47 -1.69 11.29 -11.42
CA GLY A 47 -1.38 12.06 -12.64
C GLY A 47 0.07 11.92 -13.14
N PRO A 48 0.35 12.30 -14.41
CA PRO A 48 1.69 12.30 -15.01
C PRO A 48 2.48 13.50 -14.46
N GLY A 49 3.10 13.30 -13.29
CA GLY A 49 3.67 14.37 -12.48
C GLY A 49 3.79 13.99 -11.01
N SER A 50 2.93 13.06 -10.56
CA SER A 50 3.02 12.56 -9.19
C SER A 50 4.27 11.72 -9.01
N PRO A 51 4.92 11.88 -7.86
CA PRO A 51 6.11 11.11 -7.54
C PRO A 51 5.77 9.59 -7.37
N LEU A 52 4.48 9.19 -7.38
CA LEU A 52 4.00 7.80 -7.43
C LEU A 52 3.97 7.19 -8.86
N GLY A 53 4.14 7.98 -9.92
CA GLY A 53 4.09 7.47 -11.31
C GLY A 53 5.43 6.91 -11.81
N PRO A 54 5.46 5.71 -12.45
CA PRO A 54 6.71 5.06 -12.87
C PRO A 54 7.52 5.87 -13.90
N SER A 55 6.86 6.68 -14.74
CA SER A 55 7.53 7.48 -15.77
C SER A 55 8.22 8.75 -15.25
N GLU A 56 7.76 9.30 -14.12
CA GLU A 56 8.31 10.52 -13.52
C GLU A 56 9.54 10.22 -12.67
N LEU A 57 9.48 9.13 -11.90
CA LEU A 57 10.59 8.64 -11.08
C LEU A 57 11.77 8.23 -11.97
N GLN A 58 11.51 7.46 -13.04
CA GLN A 58 12.53 7.06 -14.02
C GLN A 58 13.11 8.28 -14.76
N ARG A 59 12.27 9.22 -15.24
CA ARG A 59 12.75 10.47 -15.85
C ARG A 59 13.55 11.33 -14.89
N ARG A 60 13.22 11.35 -13.60
CA ARG A 60 13.98 12.12 -12.58
C ARG A 60 15.31 11.45 -12.24
N ILE A 61 15.38 10.12 -12.22
CA ILE A 61 16.63 9.36 -12.09
C ILE A 61 17.51 9.62 -13.33
N ASP A 62 16.98 9.45 -14.54
CA ASP A 62 17.70 9.67 -15.80
C ASP A 62 18.14 11.12 -15.99
N ARG A 63 17.32 12.12 -15.58
CA ARG A 63 17.71 13.53 -15.59
C ARG A 63 18.72 13.86 -14.51
N LYS A 64 18.62 13.35 -13.28
CA LYS A 64 19.57 13.69 -12.20
C LYS A 64 20.95 13.08 -12.42
N PHE A 65 21.04 11.86 -12.98
CA PHE A 65 22.33 11.28 -13.38
C PHE A 65 22.94 12.02 -14.57
N ASN A 66 22.14 12.50 -15.53
CA ASN A 66 22.66 13.31 -16.65
C ASN A 66 23.00 14.76 -16.26
N VAL A 67 22.32 15.38 -15.28
CA VAL A 67 22.53 16.78 -14.89
C VAL A 67 23.69 16.95 -13.89
N ARG A 68 24.13 15.88 -13.20
CA ARG A 68 25.33 15.90 -12.34
C ARG A 68 26.63 16.20 -13.09
N LEU A 69 26.61 16.30 -14.43
CA LEU A 69 27.78 16.69 -15.22
C LEU A 69 27.85 18.18 -15.60
N LEU A 70 26.76 18.94 -15.50
CA LEU A 70 26.71 20.28 -16.09
C LEU A 70 25.91 21.25 -15.21
N SER A 71 26.60 22.28 -14.71
CA SER A 71 26.08 23.57 -14.19
C SER A 71 25.75 23.66 -12.70
N LEU A 72 26.66 24.31 -11.97
CA LEU A 72 26.45 24.94 -10.66
C LEU A 72 26.95 26.39 -10.75
N PRO A 73 26.12 27.42 -10.49
CA PRO A 73 26.60 28.75 -10.13
C PRO A 73 26.05 29.10 -8.74
N ALA A 74 26.70 28.62 -7.68
CA ALA A 74 26.38 28.97 -6.28
C ALA A 74 27.56 29.69 -5.59
N ALA A 75 28.36 30.41 -6.37
CA ALA A 75 29.58 31.09 -5.92
C ALA A 75 29.38 32.28 -4.93
N PRO A 76 28.30 33.08 -4.93
CA PRO A 76 28.34 34.35 -4.19
C PRO A 76 27.97 34.25 -2.70
N ILE A 77 27.20 33.25 -2.25
CA ILE A 77 26.72 33.19 -0.85
C ILE A 77 27.80 32.61 0.08
N CYS A 78 28.62 31.67 -0.39
CA CYS A 78 29.74 31.11 0.39
C CYS A 78 30.94 32.07 0.51
N ALA A 79 31.10 33.00 -0.44
CA ALA A 79 32.13 34.04 -0.37
C ALA A 79 31.91 35.00 0.81
N VAL A 80 30.65 35.28 1.17
CA VAL A 80 30.30 36.20 2.27
C VAL A 80 30.59 35.56 3.64
N PHE A 81 30.33 34.26 3.80
CA PHE A 81 30.58 33.56 5.06
C PHE A 81 32.06 33.15 5.26
N GLY A 82 32.76 32.76 4.19
CA GLY A 82 34.22 32.66 4.22
C GLY A 82 34.83 34.00 4.62
N GLY A 83 34.32 35.07 3.97
CA GLY A 83 34.48 36.50 4.27
C GLY A 83 34.67 36.85 5.74
N TRP A 84 33.71 36.38 6.55
CA TRP A 84 33.57 36.77 7.95
C TRP A 84 34.46 35.94 8.88
N LEU A 85 34.59 34.63 8.64
CA LEU A 85 35.34 33.73 9.51
C LEU A 85 36.83 34.00 9.55
N GLY A 86 37.46 34.34 8.43
CA GLY A 86 38.88 34.66 8.49
C GLY A 86 39.20 36.14 8.71
N TRP A 87 38.19 37.00 8.85
CA TRP A 87 38.39 38.31 9.51
C TRP A 87 38.71 38.09 10.99
N GLU A 88 37.97 37.23 11.69
CA GLU A 88 38.24 36.94 13.11
C GLU A 88 39.61 36.26 13.34
N TRP A 89 40.02 35.37 12.44
CA TRP A 89 41.31 34.68 12.53
C TRP A 89 42.52 35.56 12.17
N SER A 90 42.30 36.72 11.52
CA SER A 90 43.36 37.68 11.18
C SER A 90 43.76 38.63 12.31
N SER A 91 43.05 38.57 13.45
CA SER A 91 43.31 39.42 14.62
C SER A 91 44.56 39.02 15.45
N GLY A 92 45.11 37.83 15.20
CA GLY A 92 46.45 37.44 15.63
C GLY A 92 47.39 37.47 14.43
N ALA A 93 48.56 38.09 14.56
CA ALA A 93 49.55 38.39 13.50
C ALA A 93 50.20 37.18 12.78
N TRP A 94 49.42 36.17 12.40
CA TRP A 94 49.85 35.00 11.64
C TRP A 94 49.51 35.20 10.17
N SER A 95 50.46 35.83 9.47
CA SER A 95 50.58 35.95 8.01
C SER A 95 49.30 36.36 7.24
N LEU A 96 49.32 37.61 6.76
CA LEU A 96 48.45 38.14 5.69
C LEU A 96 48.35 37.23 4.44
N LEU A 97 49.26 36.27 4.29
CA LEU A 97 49.28 35.28 3.21
C LEU A 97 48.45 34.01 3.46
N ALA A 98 48.11 33.68 4.72
CA ALA A 98 47.36 32.46 5.07
C ALA A 98 45.84 32.66 5.08
N ALA A 99 45.37 33.91 5.29
CA ALA A 99 43.95 34.23 5.29
C ALA A 99 43.23 33.85 3.98
N PRO A 100 43.74 34.19 2.77
CA PRO A 100 43.06 33.82 1.52
C PRO A 100 42.92 32.30 1.34
N VAL A 101 43.94 31.56 1.74
CA VAL A 101 43.95 30.09 1.64
C VAL A 101 42.91 29.47 2.58
N ALA A 102 42.80 29.96 3.81
CA ALA A 102 41.81 29.48 4.77
C ALA A 102 40.36 29.71 4.28
N PHE A 103 40.09 30.83 3.61
CA PHE A 103 38.75 31.13 3.06
C PHE A 103 38.43 30.26 1.85
N VAL A 104 39.40 30.05 0.96
CA VAL A 104 39.23 29.20 -0.23
C VAL A 104 38.99 27.75 0.19
N VAL A 105 39.80 27.24 1.13
CA VAL A 105 39.67 25.88 1.64
C VAL A 105 38.37 25.73 2.45
N GLY A 106 38.08 26.62 3.38
CA GLY A 106 36.84 26.58 4.17
C GLY A 106 35.57 26.70 3.33
N GLY A 107 35.58 27.58 2.32
CA GLY A 107 34.49 27.74 1.37
C GLY A 107 34.28 26.49 0.51
N ALA A 108 35.36 25.85 0.05
CA ALA A 108 35.28 24.60 -0.70
C ALA A 108 34.69 23.45 0.15
N PHE A 109 35.15 23.30 1.40
CA PHE A 109 34.63 22.27 2.30
C PHE A 109 33.16 22.51 2.69
N ALA A 110 32.75 23.76 2.92
CA ALA A 110 31.35 24.10 3.18
C ALA A 110 30.44 23.87 1.97
N LEU A 111 30.93 24.16 0.76
CA LEU A 111 30.21 23.89 -0.50
C LEU A 111 30.02 22.38 -0.71
N VAL A 112 31.08 21.59 -0.49
CA VAL A 112 31.00 20.12 -0.58
C VAL A 112 30.01 19.58 0.46
N GLY A 113 30.08 20.04 1.71
CA GLY A 113 29.14 19.64 2.76
C GLY A 113 27.68 20.00 2.45
N PHE A 114 27.41 21.19 1.90
CA PHE A 114 26.06 21.62 1.53
C PHE A 114 25.51 20.84 0.33
N VAL A 115 26.34 20.54 -0.67
CA VAL A 115 25.96 19.70 -1.82
C VAL A 115 25.59 18.30 -1.34
N VAL A 116 26.39 17.70 -0.46
CA VAL A 116 26.10 16.39 0.14
C VAL A 116 24.80 16.42 0.97
N LEU A 117 24.60 17.45 1.81
CA LEU A 117 23.38 17.57 2.62
C LEU A 117 22.11 17.83 1.78
N CYS A 118 22.22 18.60 0.69
CA CYS A 118 21.11 18.83 -0.23
C CYS A 118 20.79 17.58 -1.06
N ASP A 119 21.78 16.76 -1.38
CA ASP A 119 21.57 15.47 -2.04
C ASP A 119 20.87 14.49 -1.09
N ASP A 120 21.27 14.40 0.18
CA ASP A 120 20.61 13.57 1.19
C ASP A 120 19.13 13.95 1.41
N ALA A 121 18.81 15.25 1.48
CA ALA A 121 17.43 15.70 1.65
C ALA A 121 16.55 15.36 0.42
N LYS A 122 17.12 15.47 -0.78
CA LYS A 122 16.44 15.10 -2.03
C LYS A 122 16.32 13.59 -2.21
N GLU A 123 17.30 12.82 -1.75
CA GLU A 123 17.30 11.36 -1.76
C GLU A 123 16.29 10.80 -0.75
N LYS A 124 16.22 11.37 0.46
CA LYS A 124 15.20 11.00 1.47
C LYS A 124 13.77 11.23 0.97
N SER A 125 13.50 12.37 0.32
CA SER A 125 12.17 12.67 -0.24
C SER A 125 11.80 11.75 -1.42
N ALA A 126 12.77 11.38 -2.26
CA ALA A 126 12.53 10.43 -3.35
C ALA A 126 12.29 9.00 -2.82
N LEU A 127 13.08 8.58 -1.82
CA LEU A 127 12.96 7.26 -1.21
C LEU A 127 11.62 7.10 -0.47
N GLU A 128 11.19 8.11 0.30
CA GLU A 128 9.89 8.10 0.98
C GLU A 128 8.74 7.99 -0.03
N THR A 129 8.85 8.66 -1.17
CA THR A 129 7.87 8.54 -2.25
C THR A 129 7.84 7.12 -2.83
N ILE A 130 9.01 6.53 -3.13
CA ILE A 130 9.10 5.17 -3.67
C ILE A 130 8.50 4.17 -2.68
N HIS A 131 8.78 4.33 -1.37
CA HIS A 131 8.17 3.50 -0.34
C HIS A 131 6.65 3.64 -0.31
N ARG A 132 6.10 4.86 -0.41
CA ARG A 132 4.64 5.06 -0.49
C ARG A 132 4.04 4.42 -1.74
N ALA A 133 4.66 4.58 -2.91
CA ALA A 133 4.20 3.96 -4.16
C ALA A 133 4.21 2.44 -4.09
N THR A 134 5.28 1.89 -3.52
CA THR A 134 5.46 0.44 -3.37
C THR A 134 4.47 -0.13 -2.37
N ALA A 135 4.23 0.56 -1.25
CA ALA A 135 3.23 0.17 -0.26
C ALA A 135 1.83 0.15 -0.86
N VAL A 136 1.44 1.17 -1.63
CA VAL A 136 0.12 1.23 -2.29
C VAL A 136 -0.06 0.04 -3.26
N ARG A 137 0.98 -0.33 -4.01
CA ARG A 137 0.93 -1.48 -4.94
C ARG A 137 0.84 -2.82 -4.22
N LEU A 138 1.67 -3.04 -3.20
CA LEU A 138 1.61 -4.26 -2.38
C LEU A 138 0.23 -4.41 -1.74
N SER A 139 -0.32 -3.33 -1.18
CA SER A 139 -1.68 -3.32 -0.64
C SER A 139 -2.74 -3.60 -1.72
N LEU A 140 -2.59 -3.08 -2.94
CA LEU A 140 -3.53 -3.36 -4.04
C LEU A 140 -3.51 -4.84 -4.44
N GLU A 141 -2.33 -5.44 -4.58
CA GLU A 141 -2.17 -6.86 -4.92
C GLU A 141 -2.72 -7.76 -3.81
N GLU A 142 -2.42 -7.46 -2.54
CA GLU A 142 -2.98 -8.16 -1.38
C GLU A 142 -4.50 -8.09 -1.37
N ASN A 143 -5.09 -6.89 -1.54
CA ASN A 143 -6.55 -6.73 -1.55
C ASN A 143 -7.22 -7.47 -2.73
N ARG A 144 -6.58 -7.51 -3.90
CA ARG A 144 -7.07 -8.29 -5.06
C ARG A 144 -7.02 -9.79 -4.80
N ALA A 145 -5.93 -10.28 -4.20
CA ALA A 145 -5.80 -11.68 -3.82
C ALA A 145 -6.85 -12.06 -2.78
N SER A 146 -7.04 -11.23 -1.74
CA SER A 146 -8.07 -11.43 -0.72
C SER A 146 -9.48 -11.42 -1.31
N ALA A 147 -9.83 -10.45 -2.17
CA ALA A 147 -11.13 -10.42 -2.84
C ALA A 147 -11.38 -11.69 -3.67
N THR A 148 -10.36 -12.18 -4.37
CA THR A 148 -10.44 -13.42 -5.17
C THR A 148 -10.66 -14.64 -4.28
N HIS A 149 -9.92 -14.74 -3.17
CA HIS A 149 -10.10 -15.81 -2.19
C HIS A 149 -11.52 -15.84 -1.63
N TRP A 150 -12.04 -14.70 -1.16
CA TRP A 150 -13.41 -14.61 -0.62
C TRP A 150 -14.47 -14.94 -1.69
N ARG A 151 -14.29 -14.55 -2.96
CA ARG A 151 -15.21 -14.93 -4.04
C ARG A 151 -15.24 -16.45 -4.25
N THR A 152 -14.09 -17.12 -4.20
CA THR A 152 -14.01 -18.58 -4.30
C THR A 152 -14.70 -19.26 -3.12
N GLU A 153 -14.53 -18.74 -1.90
CA GLU A 153 -15.25 -19.24 -0.72
C GLU A 153 -16.76 -19.05 -0.88
N VAL A 154 -17.22 -17.86 -1.29
CA VAL A 154 -18.64 -17.62 -1.55
C VAL A 154 -19.20 -18.63 -2.55
N ALA A 155 -18.54 -18.82 -3.70
CA ALA A 155 -18.99 -19.77 -4.71
C ALA A 155 -19.13 -21.20 -4.14
N THR A 156 -18.12 -21.65 -3.40
CA THR A 156 -18.10 -22.99 -2.79
C THR A 156 -19.22 -23.17 -1.75
N TYR A 157 -19.40 -22.17 -0.88
CA TYR A 157 -20.43 -22.25 0.16
C TYR A 157 -21.84 -22.08 -0.40
N THR A 158 -22.03 -21.33 -1.48
CA THR A 158 -23.33 -21.25 -2.17
C THR A 158 -23.74 -22.60 -2.73
N GLU A 159 -22.82 -23.31 -3.40
CA GLU A 159 -23.07 -24.67 -3.91
C GLU A 159 -23.44 -25.64 -2.76
N ASN A 160 -22.71 -25.60 -1.65
CA ASN A 160 -23.01 -26.43 -0.47
C ASN A 160 -24.38 -26.12 0.14
N VAL A 161 -24.75 -24.84 0.22
CA VAL A 161 -26.06 -24.41 0.73
C VAL A 161 -27.18 -24.93 -0.16
N GLU A 162 -27.04 -24.85 -1.48
CA GLU A 162 -28.04 -25.39 -2.42
C GLU A 162 -28.20 -26.92 -2.29
N LEU A 163 -27.09 -27.63 -2.11
CA LEU A 163 -27.09 -29.08 -1.86
C LEU A 163 -27.82 -29.42 -0.56
N TRP A 164 -27.49 -28.76 0.56
CA TRP A 164 -28.15 -29.00 1.84
C TRP A 164 -29.63 -28.61 1.82
N GLN A 165 -30.02 -27.54 1.13
CA GLN A 165 -31.43 -27.20 0.95
C GLN A 165 -32.19 -28.31 0.22
N THR A 166 -31.57 -28.93 -0.78
CA THR A 166 -32.16 -30.04 -1.53
C THR A 166 -32.31 -31.30 -0.67
N GLU A 167 -31.29 -31.63 0.13
CA GLU A 167 -31.33 -32.75 1.08
C GLU A 167 -32.42 -32.53 2.15
N LEU A 168 -32.53 -31.33 2.70
CA LEU A 168 -33.54 -31.00 3.70
C LEU A 168 -34.95 -31.12 3.13
N ARG A 169 -35.21 -30.64 1.91
CA ARG A 169 -36.50 -30.82 1.23
C ARG A 169 -36.85 -32.30 1.06
N THR A 170 -35.85 -33.14 0.78
CA THR A 170 -36.04 -34.60 0.64
C THR A 170 -36.46 -35.24 1.97
N ILE A 171 -35.78 -34.88 3.07
CA ILE A 171 -36.11 -35.35 4.42
C ILE A 171 -37.52 -34.87 4.83
N GLU A 172 -37.87 -33.62 4.54
CA GLU A 172 -39.21 -33.08 4.82
C GLU A 172 -40.31 -33.84 4.07
N ALA A 173 -40.08 -34.15 2.78
CA ALA A 173 -40.99 -34.96 1.99
C ALA A 173 -41.13 -36.39 2.55
N GLU A 174 -40.05 -36.99 3.04
CA GLU A 174 -40.09 -38.31 3.68
C GLU A 174 -40.88 -38.29 5.00
N ILE A 175 -40.67 -37.28 5.84
CA ILE A 175 -41.46 -37.08 7.06
C ILE A 175 -42.95 -36.91 6.72
N ALA A 176 -43.28 -36.12 5.69
CA ALA A 176 -44.66 -35.93 5.26
C ALA A 176 -45.31 -37.23 4.78
N ARG A 177 -44.61 -38.01 3.95
CA ARG A 177 -45.05 -39.34 3.50
C ARG A 177 -45.30 -40.29 4.67
N ASN A 178 -44.35 -40.40 5.60
CA ASN A 178 -44.48 -41.27 6.76
C ASN A 178 -45.65 -40.84 7.69
N ARG A 179 -45.90 -39.53 7.82
CA ARG A 179 -47.08 -39.04 8.57
C ARG A 179 -48.40 -39.43 7.90
N ALA A 180 -48.47 -39.40 6.58
CA ALA A 180 -49.68 -39.79 5.85
C ALA A 180 -50.01 -41.28 6.05
N ILE A 181 -49.00 -42.15 5.98
CA ILE A 181 -49.14 -43.60 6.22
C ILE A 181 -49.69 -43.87 7.62
N VAL A 182 -49.12 -43.23 8.65
CA VAL A 182 -49.54 -43.44 10.05
C VAL A 182 -50.98 -42.97 10.32
N ARG A 183 -51.50 -41.98 9.58
CA ARG A 183 -52.87 -41.48 9.76
C ARG A 183 -53.94 -42.30 9.05
N GLY A 184 -53.56 -43.11 8.06
CA GLY A 184 -54.51 -43.90 7.25
C GLY A 184 -54.58 -45.38 7.63
N GLY A 185 -53.77 -45.84 8.59
CA GLY A 185 -53.77 -47.19 9.12
C GLY A 185 -54.36 -47.30 10.51
#